data_AF-A0AAE1K6M2-F1
#
_entry.id   AF-A0AAE1K6M2-F1
#
_cell.length_a   1.000
_cell.length_b   1.000
_cell.length_c   1.000
_cell.angle_alpha   90.00
_cell.angle_beta   90.00
_cell.angle_gamma   90.00
#
_symmetry.space_group_name_H-M   'P 1'
#
loop_
_entity.id
_entity.type
_entity.pdbx_description
1 polymer ?
#
loop_
_entity_poly.entity_id
_entity_poly.type
_entity_poly.pdbx_seq_one_letter_code
_entity_poly.pdbx_strand_id
1 'polypeptide(L)'
;MATTRWLARLAAVQVILEEWDALKLHFEMSASHERCYTARELGSAYGDPQNRLYLLFLRKVLKEVVRVNKVFQGQNVDVTKITEDLLDMYRSLLQIVVDSSYISKCPKQNLPTLNIQNYILPHTVINFGHEFNSYAESCSLHEEQINYVKKRCKEFTVELVNQVQVRLPDNVETLLMLKHFQPSNATSQCKNSIMPIACKYRSTFTNLDELETEWNKINFVQWPPACLGSTVSFWAEVNERRNSAAAKDPGNEDRDTDGEEIISLEVE
;
A
#
# COMPACT_ATOMS: atom_id res chain seq x y z
N MET A 1 -3.33 4.74 -17.37
CA MET A 1 -4.43 3.75 -17.56
C MET A 1 -4.13 2.38 -16.91
N ALA A 2 -4.08 2.28 -15.58
CA ALA A 2 -3.76 1.01 -14.88
C ALA A 2 -4.60 0.75 -13.60
N THR A 3 -5.51 1.66 -13.25
CA THR A 3 -6.15 1.76 -11.93
C THR A 3 -7.13 0.63 -11.59
N THR A 4 -7.73 -0.04 -12.60
CA THR A 4 -8.78 -1.08 -12.40
C THR A 4 -8.32 -2.53 -12.63
N ARG A 5 -7.14 -2.78 -13.20
CA ARG A 5 -6.76 -4.16 -13.60
C ARG A 5 -6.43 -5.08 -12.42
N TRP A 6 -5.79 -4.57 -11.37
CA TRP A 6 -5.45 -5.38 -10.19
C TRP A 6 -6.69 -5.74 -9.36
N LEU A 7 -7.62 -4.79 -9.22
CA LEU A 7 -8.92 -5.01 -8.57
C LEU A 7 -9.72 -6.09 -9.29
N ALA A 8 -9.85 -5.96 -10.62
CA ALA A 8 -10.54 -6.94 -11.44
C ALA A 8 -9.89 -8.32 -11.36
N ARG A 9 -8.55 -8.41 -11.33
CA ARG A 9 -7.83 -9.68 -11.21
C ARG A 9 -8.06 -10.37 -9.88
N LEU A 10 -7.97 -9.65 -8.75
CA LEU A 10 -8.26 -10.24 -7.45
C LEU A 10 -9.72 -10.71 -7.38
N ALA A 11 -10.66 -9.87 -7.82
CA ALA A 11 -12.08 -10.24 -7.86
C ALA A 11 -12.32 -11.50 -8.69
N ALA A 12 -11.73 -11.59 -9.88
CA ALA A 12 -11.82 -12.78 -10.72
C ALA A 12 -11.24 -14.02 -10.03
N VAL A 13 -10.04 -13.92 -9.42
CA VAL A 13 -9.42 -15.04 -8.69
C VAL A 13 -10.28 -15.48 -7.51
N GLN A 14 -10.92 -14.55 -6.79
CA GLN A 14 -11.82 -14.88 -5.68
C GLN A 14 -13.03 -15.66 -6.17
N VAL A 15 -13.75 -15.15 -7.18
CA VAL A 15 -14.92 -15.83 -7.76
C VAL A 15 -14.56 -17.22 -8.29
N ILE A 16 -13.44 -17.34 -9.00
CA ILE A 16 -12.96 -18.63 -9.53
C ILE A 16 -12.71 -19.64 -8.42
N LEU A 17 -12.15 -19.21 -7.29
CA LEU A 17 -11.85 -20.10 -6.16
C LEU A 17 -13.09 -20.44 -5.32
N GLU A 18 -14.02 -19.50 -5.19
CA GLU A 18 -15.29 -19.67 -4.46
C GLU A 18 -16.22 -20.62 -5.22
N GLU A 19 -16.32 -20.47 -6.54
CA GLU A 19 -17.18 -21.27 -7.40
C GLU A 19 -16.42 -22.41 -8.10
N TRP A 20 -15.26 -22.83 -7.58
CA TRP A 20 -14.36 -23.77 -8.27
C TRP A 20 -15.06 -25.04 -8.73
N ASP A 21 -15.77 -25.70 -7.82
CA ASP A 21 -16.40 -26.99 -8.08
C ASP A 21 -17.63 -26.86 -8.99
N ALA A 22 -18.38 -25.75 -8.86
CA ALA A 22 -19.51 -25.43 -9.73
C ALA A 22 -19.06 -25.13 -11.17
N LEU A 23 -18.00 -24.33 -11.33
CA LEU A 23 -17.40 -24.01 -12.63
C LEU A 23 -16.81 -25.25 -13.29
N LYS A 24 -16.11 -26.10 -12.51
CA LYS A 24 -15.60 -27.38 -12.99
C LYS A 24 -16.73 -28.25 -13.57
N LEU A 25 -17.78 -28.48 -12.78
CA LEU A 25 -18.94 -29.28 -13.20
C LEU A 25 -19.63 -28.69 -14.43
N HIS A 26 -19.83 -27.37 -14.45
CA HIS A 26 -20.43 -26.68 -15.60
C HIS A 26 -19.65 -26.93 -16.88
N PHE A 27 -18.33 -26.71 -16.87
CA PHE A 27 -17.51 -26.89 -18.06
C PHE A 27 -17.40 -28.36 -18.49
N GLU A 28 -17.40 -29.32 -17.56
CA GLU A 28 -17.45 -30.75 -17.88
C GLU A 28 -18.78 -31.14 -18.58
N MET A 29 -19.91 -30.58 -18.14
CA MET A 29 -21.20 -30.80 -18.79
C MET A 29 -21.28 -30.13 -20.17
N SER A 30 -20.85 -28.86 -20.30
CA SER A 30 -20.86 -28.15 -21.58
C SER A 30 -19.89 -28.78 -22.59
N ALA A 31 -18.74 -29.27 -22.15
CA ALA A 31 -17.77 -29.98 -22.98
C ALA A 31 -18.34 -31.25 -23.62
N SER A 32 -19.15 -32.00 -22.85
CA SER A 32 -19.77 -33.26 -23.27
C SER A 32 -20.99 -33.06 -24.16
N HIS A 33 -21.84 -32.07 -23.87
CA HIS A 33 -23.11 -31.86 -24.58
C HIS A 33 -22.97 -30.97 -25.82
N GLU A 34 -22.17 -29.91 -25.76
CA GLU A 34 -22.16 -28.86 -26.79
C GLU A 34 -20.96 -28.96 -27.74
N ARG A 35 -20.07 -29.95 -27.54
CA ARG A 35 -18.78 -30.10 -28.23
C ARG A 35 -17.95 -28.81 -28.24
N CYS A 36 -18.16 -27.92 -27.27
CA CYS A 36 -17.46 -26.64 -27.17
C CYS A 36 -15.99 -26.87 -26.80
N TYR A 37 -15.08 -26.45 -27.67
CA TYR A 37 -13.63 -26.59 -27.45
C TYR A 37 -13.18 -25.81 -26.22
N THR A 38 -13.65 -24.56 -26.07
CA THR A 38 -13.33 -23.72 -24.91
C THR A 38 -13.81 -24.34 -23.60
N ALA A 39 -14.99 -24.97 -23.59
CA ALA A 39 -15.48 -25.69 -22.41
C ALA A 39 -14.59 -26.88 -22.05
N ARG A 40 -14.03 -27.59 -23.04
CA ARG A 40 -13.06 -28.67 -22.79
C ARG A 40 -11.75 -28.14 -22.22
N GLU A 41 -11.22 -27.05 -22.77
CA GLU A 41 -9.99 -26.44 -22.26
C GLU A 41 -10.16 -25.94 -20.83
N LEU A 42 -11.27 -25.23 -20.54
CA LEU A 42 -11.58 -24.77 -19.19
C LEU A 42 -11.84 -25.94 -18.26
N GLY A 43 -12.63 -26.94 -18.66
CA GLY A 43 -12.87 -28.15 -17.87
C GLY A 43 -11.56 -28.87 -17.50
N SER A 44 -10.63 -28.98 -18.46
CA SER A 44 -9.28 -29.50 -18.21
C SER A 44 -8.51 -28.61 -17.21
N ALA A 45 -8.55 -27.29 -17.37
CA ALA A 45 -7.88 -26.35 -16.47
C ALA A 45 -8.40 -26.40 -15.03
N TYR A 46 -9.72 -26.48 -14.83
CA TYR A 46 -10.36 -26.67 -13.51
C TYR A 46 -10.17 -28.09 -12.96
N GLY A 47 -9.93 -29.06 -13.84
CA GLY A 47 -9.58 -30.43 -13.50
C GLY A 47 -8.16 -30.58 -12.95
N ASP A 48 -7.24 -29.67 -13.28
CA ASP A 48 -5.84 -29.71 -12.82
C ASP A 48 -5.67 -29.04 -11.43
N PRO A 49 -5.35 -29.81 -10.37
CA PRO A 49 -5.13 -29.27 -9.03
C PRO A 49 -3.98 -28.25 -8.96
N GLN A 50 -3.01 -28.29 -9.89
CA GLN A 50 -1.91 -27.32 -9.92
C GLN A 50 -2.42 -25.89 -10.15
N ASN A 51 -3.46 -25.74 -10.98
CA ASN A 51 -4.07 -24.44 -11.25
C ASN A 51 -4.79 -23.89 -10.03
N ARG A 52 -5.54 -24.73 -9.30
CA ARG A 52 -6.19 -24.33 -8.04
C ARG A 52 -5.15 -23.91 -7.01
N LEU A 53 -4.10 -24.70 -6.86
CA LEU A 53 -2.99 -24.44 -5.94
C LEU A 53 -2.31 -23.10 -6.24
N TYR A 54 -2.02 -22.82 -7.52
CA TYR A 54 -1.45 -21.54 -7.95
C TYR A 54 -2.39 -20.35 -7.69
N LEU A 55 -3.70 -20.51 -7.92
CA LEU A 55 -4.68 -19.46 -7.67
C LEU A 55 -4.87 -19.15 -6.18
N LEU A 56 -4.81 -20.15 -5.30
CA LEU A 56 -4.81 -19.94 -3.85
C LEU A 56 -3.65 -19.03 -3.42
N PHE A 57 -2.46 -19.28 -3.96
CA PHE A 57 -1.30 -18.43 -3.74
C PHE A 57 -1.52 -17.01 -4.30
N LEU A 58 -1.98 -16.89 -5.55
CA LEU A 58 -2.24 -15.58 -6.16
C LEU A 58 -3.25 -14.77 -5.34
N ARG A 59 -4.32 -15.39 -4.82
CA ARG A 59 -5.31 -14.73 -3.96
C ARG A 59 -4.64 -14.08 -2.76
N LYS A 60 -3.75 -14.81 -2.06
CA LYS A 60 -3.02 -14.29 -0.90
C LYS A 60 -2.19 -13.05 -1.27
N VAL A 61 -1.38 -13.14 -2.32
CA VAL A 61 -0.47 -12.05 -2.72
C VAL A 61 -1.24 -10.84 -3.24
N LEU A 62 -2.25 -11.06 -4.07
CA LEU A 62 -3.05 -9.99 -4.66
C LEU A 62 -3.88 -9.22 -3.62
N LYS A 63 -4.31 -9.88 -2.53
CA LYS A 63 -5.04 -9.21 -1.42
C LYS A 63 -4.23 -8.04 -0.85
N GLU A 64 -2.93 -8.22 -0.61
CA GLU A 64 -2.07 -7.16 -0.06
C GLU A 64 -1.90 -5.99 -1.04
N VAL A 65 -1.63 -6.29 -2.31
CA VAL A 65 -1.46 -5.26 -3.36
C VAL A 65 -2.75 -4.47 -3.55
N VAL A 66 -3.89 -5.15 -3.60
CA VAL A 66 -5.20 -4.51 -3.76
C VAL A 66 -5.59 -3.70 -2.52
N ARG A 67 -5.26 -4.17 -1.31
CA ARG A 67 -5.52 -3.43 -0.07
C ARG A 67 -4.90 -2.05 -0.12
N VAL A 68 -3.61 -1.95 -0.43
CA VAL A 68 -2.93 -0.64 -0.55
C VAL A 68 -3.46 0.16 -1.72
N ASN A 69 -3.69 -0.45 -2.88
CA ASN A 69 -4.27 0.27 -4.03
C ASN A 69 -5.64 0.89 -3.70
N LYS A 70 -6.48 0.22 -2.89
CA LYS A 70 -7.75 0.80 -2.40
C LYS A 70 -7.54 2.00 -1.49
N VAL A 71 -6.49 2.00 -0.65
CA VAL A 71 -6.13 3.16 0.18
C VAL A 71 -5.76 4.34 -0.72
N PHE A 72 -4.95 4.14 -1.76
CA PHE A 72 -4.62 5.19 -2.74
C PHE A 72 -5.83 5.73 -3.52
N GLN A 73 -6.86 4.91 -3.74
CA GLN A 73 -8.08 5.29 -4.44
C GLN A 73 -9.18 5.85 -3.52
N GLY A 74 -8.92 5.97 -2.23
CA GLY A 74 -9.88 6.54 -1.28
C GLY A 74 -10.16 8.01 -1.53
N GLN A 75 -11.32 8.50 -1.08
CA GLN A 75 -11.64 9.93 -1.16
C GLN A 75 -10.98 10.75 -0.04
N ASN A 76 -10.79 10.15 1.14
CA ASN A 76 -10.24 10.80 2.34
C ASN A 76 -8.92 10.14 2.75
N VAL A 77 -7.95 10.15 1.84
CA VAL A 77 -6.65 9.51 2.06
C VAL A 77 -5.81 10.32 3.04
N ASP A 78 -5.32 9.66 4.09
CA ASP A 78 -4.33 10.25 4.99
C ASP A 78 -2.93 10.21 4.33
N VAL A 79 -2.57 11.30 3.67
CA VAL A 79 -1.29 11.48 2.95
C VAL A 79 -0.08 11.26 3.87
N THR A 80 -0.24 11.42 5.19
CA THR A 80 0.85 11.20 6.14
C THR A 80 1.14 9.73 6.42
N LYS A 81 0.25 8.80 6.04
CA LYS A 81 0.37 7.35 6.28
C LYS A 81 0.62 6.55 5.02
N ILE A 82 0.16 7.05 3.88
CA ILE A 82 0.11 6.27 2.64
C ILE A 82 1.47 5.76 2.16
N THR A 83 2.54 6.52 2.39
CA THR A 83 3.91 6.08 2.09
C THR A 83 4.35 4.95 3.00
N GLU A 84 4.00 5.00 4.29
CA GLU A 84 4.31 3.90 5.22
C GLU A 84 3.53 2.64 4.82
N ASP A 85 2.26 2.76 4.46
CA ASP A 85 1.43 1.65 3.98
C ASP A 85 2.00 1.00 2.70
N LEU A 86 2.47 1.81 1.75
CA LEU A 86 3.11 1.34 0.53
C LEU A 86 4.38 0.55 0.82
N LEU A 87 5.24 1.08 1.69
CA LEU A 87 6.51 0.43 2.06
C LEU A 87 6.28 -0.83 2.92
N ASP A 88 5.23 -0.86 3.74
CA ASP A 88 4.87 -2.04 4.53
C ASP A 88 4.31 -3.15 3.64
N MET A 89 3.52 -2.82 2.62
CA MET A 89 3.11 -3.79 1.59
C MET A 89 4.31 -4.30 0.79
N TYR A 90 5.21 -3.41 0.36
CA TYR A 90 6.43 -3.85 -0.33
C TYR A 90 7.28 -4.78 0.54
N ARG A 91 7.45 -4.43 1.83
CA ARG A 91 8.14 -5.26 2.82
C ARG A 91 7.47 -6.63 3.01
N SER A 92 6.15 -6.69 3.10
CA SER A 92 5.44 -7.95 3.29
C SER A 92 5.60 -8.88 2.08
N LEU A 93 5.62 -8.33 0.85
CA LEU A 93 5.94 -9.09 -0.35
C LEU A 93 7.38 -9.59 -0.36
N LEU A 94 8.34 -8.76 0.04
CA LEU A 94 9.75 -9.16 0.18
C LEU A 94 9.92 -10.33 1.15
N GLN A 95 9.22 -10.31 2.29
CA GLN A 95 9.28 -11.37 3.31
C GLN A 95 8.74 -12.73 2.86
N ILE A 96 8.05 -12.80 1.71
CA ILE A 96 7.66 -14.08 1.12
C ILE A 96 8.88 -14.78 0.51
N VAL A 97 9.79 -14.03 -0.12
CA VAL A 97 10.90 -14.58 -0.92
C VAL A 97 12.29 -14.33 -0.34
N VAL A 98 12.41 -13.49 0.68
CA VAL A 98 13.66 -13.17 1.38
C VAL A 98 13.48 -13.46 2.87
N ASP A 99 14.58 -13.86 3.52
CA ASP A 99 14.61 -14.11 4.95
C ASP A 99 14.05 -12.93 5.77
N SER A 100 13.05 -13.21 6.62
CA SER A 100 12.36 -12.20 7.41
C SER A 100 13.28 -11.50 8.41
N SER A 101 14.31 -12.17 8.92
CA SER A 101 15.28 -11.58 9.84
C SER A 101 16.17 -10.54 9.16
N TYR A 102 16.43 -10.69 7.86
CA TYR A 102 17.14 -9.71 7.05
C TYR A 102 16.25 -8.51 6.72
N ILE A 103 15.03 -8.78 6.24
CA ILE A 103 14.10 -7.72 5.84
C ILE A 103 13.64 -6.89 7.03
N SER A 104 13.28 -7.50 8.16
CA SER A 104 12.77 -6.80 9.35
C SER A 104 13.73 -5.74 9.92
N LYS A 105 15.04 -5.95 9.78
CA LYS A 105 16.08 -5.01 10.24
C LYS A 105 16.36 -3.88 9.26
N CYS A 106 15.95 -4.01 8.00
CA CYS A 106 16.16 -3.00 6.98
C CYS A 106 15.26 -1.77 7.26
N PRO A 107 15.79 -0.55 7.42
CA PRO A 107 14.97 0.65 7.56
C PRO A 107 14.08 0.90 6.34
N LYS A 108 12.89 1.48 6.53
CA LYS A 108 11.95 1.77 5.43
C LYS A 108 12.57 2.64 4.33
N GLN A 109 13.47 3.57 4.70
CA GLN A 109 14.17 4.46 3.77
C GLN A 109 15.08 3.72 2.79
N ASN A 110 15.57 2.53 3.16
CA ASN A 110 16.53 1.76 2.35
C ASN A 110 15.83 0.72 1.46
N LEU A 111 14.52 0.49 1.65
CA LEU A 111 13.77 -0.45 0.83
C LEU A 111 13.82 -0.14 -0.68
N PRO A 112 13.73 1.12 -1.14
CA PRO A 112 13.77 1.43 -2.57
C PRO A 112 15.07 0.99 -3.26
N THR A 113 16.19 0.99 -2.54
CA THR A 113 17.53 0.68 -3.08
C THR A 113 18.01 -0.74 -2.72
N LEU A 114 17.17 -1.54 -2.06
CA LEU A 114 17.55 -2.86 -1.60
C LEU A 114 17.79 -3.82 -2.78
N ASN A 115 19.00 -4.40 -2.87
CA ASN A 115 19.28 -5.48 -3.81
C ASN A 115 19.02 -6.84 -3.14
N ILE A 116 18.03 -7.56 -3.64
CA ILE A 116 17.61 -8.84 -3.06
C ILE A 116 18.19 -10.07 -3.74
N GLN A 117 18.90 -9.94 -4.87
CA GLN A 117 19.25 -11.09 -5.74
C GLN A 117 19.98 -12.21 -4.99
N ASN A 118 20.90 -11.86 -4.08
CA ASN A 118 21.70 -12.82 -3.32
C ASN A 118 20.99 -13.36 -2.07
N TYR A 119 19.79 -12.87 -1.75
CA TYR A 119 19.05 -13.20 -0.54
C TYR A 119 17.71 -13.90 -0.85
N ILE A 120 17.46 -14.24 -2.12
CA ILE A 120 16.25 -14.96 -2.53
C ILE A 120 16.32 -16.40 -1.99
N LEU A 121 15.31 -16.77 -1.21
CA LEU A 121 15.16 -18.09 -0.64
C LEU A 121 14.86 -19.15 -1.73
N PRO A 122 15.34 -20.39 -1.54
CA PRO A 122 14.88 -21.54 -2.33
C PRO A 122 13.35 -21.72 -2.20
N HIS A 123 12.70 -22.14 -3.29
CA HIS A 123 11.24 -22.37 -3.28
C HIS A 123 10.79 -23.49 -2.33
N THR A 124 11.72 -24.36 -1.93
CA THR A 124 11.48 -25.46 -1.00
C THR A 124 11.28 -25.00 0.44
N VAL A 125 11.84 -23.83 0.83
CA VAL A 125 11.76 -23.30 2.20
C VAL A 125 10.76 -22.16 2.35
N ILE A 126 10.21 -21.65 1.25
CA ILE A 126 9.23 -20.56 1.27
C ILE A 126 7.89 -21.06 1.80
N ASN A 127 7.27 -20.27 2.69
CA ASN A 127 5.90 -20.51 3.13
C ASN A 127 4.89 -19.77 2.24
N PHE A 128 4.15 -20.54 1.44
CA PHE A 128 3.15 -20.01 0.50
C PHE A 128 1.80 -19.65 1.16
N GLY A 129 1.63 -19.98 2.45
CA GLY A 129 0.44 -19.66 3.25
C GLY A 129 -0.43 -20.88 3.55
N HIS A 130 -1.26 -20.76 4.59
CA HIS A 130 -2.06 -21.87 5.12
C HIS A 130 -2.92 -22.55 4.05
N GLU A 131 -3.77 -21.81 3.34
CA GLU A 131 -4.68 -22.39 2.33
C GLU A 131 -3.93 -23.14 1.22
N PHE A 132 -2.78 -22.61 0.77
CA PHE A 132 -1.92 -23.28 -0.20
C PHE A 132 -1.37 -24.58 0.37
N ASN A 133 -0.80 -24.54 1.58
CA ASN A 133 -0.15 -25.70 2.19
C ASN A 133 -1.17 -26.80 2.49
N SER A 134 -2.33 -26.46 3.09
CA SER A 134 -3.41 -27.42 3.35
C SER A 134 -3.97 -28.03 2.07
N TYR A 135 -4.12 -27.24 1.00
CA TYR A 135 -4.55 -27.79 -0.28
C TYR A 135 -3.48 -28.70 -0.89
N ALA A 136 -2.21 -28.31 -0.85
CA ALA A 136 -1.10 -29.13 -1.32
C ALA A 136 -1.00 -30.49 -0.61
N GLU A 137 -1.28 -30.54 0.70
CA GLU A 137 -1.30 -31.76 1.50
C GLU A 137 -2.50 -32.68 1.17
N SER A 138 -3.65 -32.10 0.84
CA SER A 138 -4.89 -32.85 0.58
C SER A 138 -5.09 -33.24 -0.89
N CYS A 139 -4.43 -32.57 -1.82
CA CYS A 139 -4.62 -32.79 -3.25
C CYS A 139 -3.82 -34.02 -3.75
N SER A 140 -4.29 -34.63 -4.84
CA SER A 140 -3.65 -35.82 -5.45
C SER A 140 -2.41 -35.47 -6.31
N LEU A 141 -1.66 -34.42 -5.97
CA LEU A 141 -0.45 -34.04 -6.70
C LEU A 141 0.79 -34.74 -6.15
N HIS A 142 1.69 -35.12 -7.05
CA HIS A 142 3.02 -35.56 -6.68
C HIS A 142 3.90 -34.41 -6.21
N GLU A 143 4.92 -34.71 -5.40
CA GLU A 143 5.84 -33.71 -4.85
C GLU A 143 6.51 -32.86 -5.94
N GLU A 144 6.85 -33.46 -7.08
CA GLU A 144 7.42 -32.76 -8.23
C GLU A 144 6.48 -31.69 -8.80
N GLN A 145 5.18 -31.98 -8.89
CA GLN A 145 4.16 -31.05 -9.38
C GLN A 145 3.97 -29.91 -8.38
N ILE A 146 3.94 -30.21 -7.07
CA ILE A 146 3.87 -29.19 -6.02
C ILE A 146 5.10 -28.28 -6.09
N ASN A 147 6.30 -28.84 -6.22
CA ASN A 147 7.54 -28.07 -6.36
C ASN A 147 7.55 -27.20 -7.62
N TYR A 148 7.00 -27.70 -8.73
CA TYR A 148 6.80 -26.90 -9.94
C TYR A 148 5.90 -25.69 -9.68
N VAL A 149 4.77 -25.86 -8.99
CA VAL A 149 3.88 -24.74 -8.63
C VAL A 149 4.58 -23.77 -7.67
N LYS A 150 5.29 -24.27 -6.64
CA LYS A 150 6.08 -23.44 -5.70
C LYS A 150 7.12 -22.58 -6.42
N LYS A 151 7.82 -23.15 -7.41
CA LYS A 151 8.78 -22.43 -8.25
C LYS A 151 8.11 -21.26 -8.98
N ARG A 152 6.96 -21.51 -9.62
CA ARG A 152 6.18 -20.44 -10.30
C ARG A 152 5.70 -19.36 -9.34
N CYS A 153 5.25 -19.73 -8.15
CA CYS A 153 4.83 -18.78 -7.12
C CYS A 153 5.99 -17.88 -6.66
N LYS A 154 7.19 -18.47 -6.48
CA LYS A 154 8.42 -17.72 -6.18
C LYS A 154 8.74 -16.74 -7.32
N GLU A 155 8.78 -17.22 -8.56
CA GLU A 155 9.10 -16.39 -9.74
C GLU A 155 8.12 -15.22 -9.89
N PHE A 156 6.82 -15.48 -9.71
CA PHE A 156 5.80 -14.43 -9.70
C PHE A 156 6.07 -13.37 -8.62
N THR A 157 6.41 -13.81 -7.41
CA THR A 157 6.68 -12.87 -6.30
C THR A 157 7.94 -12.05 -6.54
N VAL A 158 9.01 -12.67 -7.05
CA VAL A 158 10.26 -11.98 -7.39
C VAL A 158 9.99 -10.92 -8.44
N GLU A 159 9.24 -11.24 -9.50
CA GLU A 159 8.88 -10.26 -10.51
C GLU A 159 8.00 -9.16 -9.92
N LEU A 160 7.02 -9.51 -9.09
CA LEU A 160 6.15 -8.54 -8.43
C LEU A 160 6.95 -7.55 -7.57
N VAL A 161 7.87 -8.01 -6.72
CA VAL A 161 8.68 -7.11 -5.89
C VAL A 161 9.58 -6.21 -6.73
N ASN A 162 10.21 -6.73 -7.79
CA ASN A 162 11.02 -5.91 -8.70
C ASN A 162 10.16 -4.81 -9.36
N GLN A 163 8.97 -5.16 -9.82
CA GLN A 163 8.04 -4.21 -10.43
C GLN A 163 7.52 -3.19 -9.41
N VAL A 164 7.25 -3.58 -8.16
CA VAL A 164 6.86 -2.63 -7.11
C VAL A 164 8.02 -1.68 -6.79
N GLN A 165 9.25 -2.20 -6.67
CA GLN A 165 10.44 -1.42 -6.35
C GLN A 165 10.69 -0.29 -7.35
N VAL A 166 10.62 -0.58 -8.66
CA VAL A 166 10.80 0.40 -9.74
C VAL A 166 9.71 1.49 -9.73
N ARG A 167 8.56 1.23 -9.10
CA ARG A 167 7.45 2.18 -8.99
C ARG A 167 7.42 2.92 -7.65
N LEU A 168 8.35 2.62 -6.74
CA LEU A 168 8.47 3.39 -5.51
C LEU A 168 8.96 4.81 -5.85
N PRO A 169 8.46 5.84 -5.14
CA PRO A 169 8.87 7.21 -5.41
C PRO A 169 10.34 7.46 -5.03
N ASP A 170 11.08 8.23 -5.83
CA ASP A 170 12.50 8.55 -5.54
C ASP A 170 12.66 9.36 -4.24
N ASN A 171 11.63 10.11 -3.86
CA ASN A 171 11.60 10.96 -2.68
C ASN A 171 11.00 10.26 -1.43
N VAL A 172 11.05 8.92 -1.34
CA VAL A 172 10.56 8.13 -0.19
C VAL A 172 11.01 8.69 1.15
N GLU A 173 12.28 9.10 1.29
CA GLU A 173 12.79 9.66 2.53
C GLU A 173 12.02 10.91 2.97
N THR A 174 11.73 11.82 2.02
CA THR A 174 10.95 13.04 2.28
C THR A 174 9.49 12.72 2.55
N LEU A 175 8.89 11.80 1.79
CA LEU A 175 7.51 11.39 2.00
C LEU A 175 7.30 10.72 3.36
N LEU A 176 8.30 9.97 3.85
CA LEU A 176 8.28 9.39 5.20
C LEU A 176 8.31 10.45 6.32
N MET A 177 8.81 11.67 6.04
CA MET A 177 8.75 12.77 7.01
C MET A 177 7.33 13.31 7.18
N LEU A 178 6.42 13.07 6.24
CA LEU A 178 5.03 13.55 6.31
C LEU A 178 4.30 13.01 7.54
N LYS A 179 4.70 11.85 8.05
CA LYS A 179 4.16 11.31 9.30
C LYS A 179 4.36 12.24 10.50
N HIS A 180 5.35 13.13 10.48
CA HIS A 180 5.56 14.10 11.56
C HIS A 180 4.33 15.01 11.73
N PHE A 181 3.59 15.27 10.65
CA PHE A 181 2.37 16.08 10.65
C PHE A 181 1.13 15.31 11.12
N GLN A 182 1.23 14.04 11.50
CA GLN A 182 0.12 13.34 12.16
C GLN A 182 -0.18 14.02 13.50
N PRO A 183 -1.46 14.14 13.92
CA PRO A 183 -1.84 14.79 15.17
C PRO A 183 -1.08 14.20 16.37
N SER A 184 -1.00 12.87 16.46
CA SER A 184 -0.28 12.17 17.53
C SER A 184 1.21 12.52 17.61
N ASN A 185 1.84 12.82 16.47
CA ASN A 185 3.26 13.17 16.41
C ASN A 185 3.46 14.67 16.63
N ALA A 186 2.63 15.52 16.02
CA ALA A 186 2.69 16.97 16.13
C ALA A 186 2.41 17.47 17.56
N THR A 187 1.54 16.79 18.31
CA THR A 187 1.24 17.12 19.72
C THR A 187 2.15 16.40 20.73
N SER A 188 3.07 15.56 20.28
CA SER A 188 3.99 14.84 21.17
C SER A 188 4.94 15.80 21.90
N GLN A 189 5.28 15.47 23.15
CA GLN A 189 6.34 16.15 23.89
C GLN A 189 7.72 15.92 23.26
N CYS A 190 7.93 14.71 22.71
CA CYS A 190 9.15 14.31 22.01
C CYS A 190 8.88 14.28 20.49
N LYS A 191 8.33 15.36 19.93
CA LYS A 191 8.06 15.45 18.49
C LYS A 191 9.34 15.62 17.69
N ASN A 192 9.37 15.07 16.48
CA ASN A 192 10.49 15.26 15.57
C ASN A 192 10.52 16.69 15.03
N SER A 193 11.71 17.19 14.69
CA SER A 193 11.84 18.47 13.98
C SER A 193 11.27 18.37 12.56
N ILE A 194 10.59 19.43 12.13
CA ILE A 194 10.16 19.62 10.74
C ILE A 194 11.19 20.41 9.93
N MET A 195 12.30 20.84 10.53
CA MET A 195 13.35 21.58 9.82
C MET A 195 13.94 20.83 8.61
N PRO A 196 14.14 19.49 8.63
CA PRO A 196 14.61 18.77 7.45
C PRO A 196 13.71 18.95 6.22
N ILE A 197 12.37 18.95 6.42
CA ILE A 197 11.43 19.18 5.32
C ILE A 197 11.31 20.67 4.99
N ALA A 198 11.30 21.56 5.98
CA ALA A 198 11.22 23.01 5.76
C ALA A 198 12.42 23.55 4.98
N CYS A 199 13.63 23.10 5.31
CA CYS A 199 14.85 23.44 4.58
C CYS A 199 14.82 22.96 3.12
N LYS A 200 14.21 21.79 2.85
CA LYS A 200 14.06 21.26 1.49
C LYS A 200 13.12 22.11 0.64
N TYR A 201 12.11 22.73 1.25
CA TYR A 201 11.13 23.59 0.60
C TYR A 201 11.28 25.07 0.99
N ARG A 202 12.51 25.52 1.23
CA ARG A 202 12.83 26.85 1.81
C ARG A 202 12.18 28.01 1.06
N SER A 203 11.98 27.92 -0.26
CA SER A 203 11.30 28.95 -1.05
C SER A 203 9.86 29.22 -0.62
N THR A 204 9.25 28.31 0.14
CA THR A 204 7.87 28.42 0.65
C THR A 204 7.80 29.13 2.00
N PHE A 205 8.91 29.23 2.73
CA PHE A 205 8.92 29.71 4.11
C PHE A 205 9.74 31.00 4.24
N THR A 206 9.11 32.05 4.76
CA THR A 206 9.74 33.37 4.92
C THR A 206 10.73 33.41 6.09
N ASN A 207 10.39 32.76 7.22
CA ASN A 207 11.23 32.70 8.41
C ASN A 207 11.21 31.28 9.02
N LEU A 208 12.35 30.60 9.02
CA LEU A 208 12.48 29.23 9.54
C LEU A 208 12.51 29.18 11.08
N ASP A 209 13.04 30.22 11.74
CA ASP A 209 13.13 30.28 13.20
C ASP A 209 11.73 30.49 13.83
N GLU A 210 10.92 31.32 13.18
CA GLU A 210 9.50 31.48 13.54
C GLU A 210 8.74 30.17 13.34
N LEU A 211 8.93 29.48 12.21
CA LEU A 211 8.32 28.18 11.93
C LEU A 211 8.67 27.13 12.99
N GLU A 212 9.94 27.04 13.40
CA GLU A 212 10.36 26.11 14.46
C GLU A 212 9.72 26.46 15.80
N THR A 213 9.64 27.76 16.12
CA THR A 213 8.98 28.24 17.33
C THR A 213 7.49 27.89 17.34
N GLU A 214 6.78 28.09 16.23
CA GLU A 214 5.37 27.72 16.08
C GLU A 214 5.15 26.21 16.18
N TRP A 215 5.98 25.42 15.49
CA TRP A 215 5.93 23.97 15.54
C TRP A 215 6.05 23.43 16.97
N ASN A 216 6.97 24.00 17.75
CA ASN A 216 7.16 23.62 19.14
C ASN A 216 5.95 23.98 19.99
N LYS A 217 5.33 25.16 19.79
CA LYS A 217 4.16 25.62 20.56
C LYS A 217 2.93 24.70 20.46
N ILE A 218 2.78 23.94 19.38
CA ILE A 218 1.61 23.06 19.14
C ILE A 218 1.34 22.09 20.31
N ASN A 219 2.36 21.63 21.04
CA ASN A 219 2.17 20.66 22.13
C ASN A 219 1.61 21.29 23.42
N PHE A 220 1.71 22.61 23.59
CA PHE A 220 1.19 23.32 24.77
C PHE A 220 -0.28 23.71 24.63
N VAL A 221 -0.84 23.55 23.42
CA VAL A 221 -2.22 23.86 23.13
C VAL A 221 -3.10 22.67 23.52
N GLN A 222 -4.23 22.94 24.19
CA GLN A 222 -5.26 21.93 24.40
C GLN A 222 -6.11 21.79 23.13
N TRP A 223 -6.03 20.62 22.53
CA TRP A 223 -6.74 20.27 21.29
C TRP A 223 -8.04 19.52 21.60
N PRO A 224 -9.16 19.86 20.93
CA PRO A 224 -10.40 19.11 21.05
C PRO A 224 -10.20 17.63 20.66
N PRO A 225 -10.75 16.65 21.41
CA PRO A 225 -10.63 15.25 21.05
C PRO A 225 -11.14 14.92 19.65
N ALA A 226 -12.13 15.66 19.16
CA ALA A 226 -12.73 15.48 17.84
C ALA A 226 -11.75 15.74 16.68
N CYS A 227 -10.76 16.62 16.84
CA CYS A 227 -9.81 16.95 15.76
C CYS A 227 -8.61 16.00 15.72
N LEU A 228 -8.31 15.27 16.81
CA LEU A 228 -7.13 14.39 16.89
C LEU A 228 -7.27 13.08 16.09
N GLY A 229 -8.49 12.72 15.68
CA GLY A 229 -8.76 11.51 14.91
C GLY A 229 -8.44 11.62 13.42
N SER A 230 -8.23 12.83 12.89
CA SER A 230 -8.02 13.10 11.47
C SER A 230 -6.94 14.15 11.28
N THR A 231 -5.93 13.83 10.46
CA THR A 231 -4.88 14.79 10.09
C THR A 231 -5.46 16.06 9.49
N VAL A 232 -6.46 15.93 8.60
CA VAL A 232 -7.10 17.08 7.95
C VAL A 232 -7.85 17.94 8.97
N SER A 233 -8.67 17.33 9.82
CA SER A 233 -9.45 18.05 10.83
C SER A 233 -8.56 18.75 11.85
N PHE A 234 -7.45 18.11 12.24
CA PHE A 234 -6.45 18.72 13.11
C PHE A 234 -5.82 19.97 12.49
N TRP A 235 -5.32 19.89 11.26
CA TRP A 235 -4.69 21.04 10.61
C TRP A 235 -5.68 22.15 10.24
N ALA A 236 -6.95 21.82 9.99
CA ALA A 236 -8.01 22.81 9.85
C ALA A 236 -8.20 23.62 11.14
N GLU A 237 -8.31 22.96 12.31
CA GLU A 237 -8.41 23.62 13.61
C GLU A 237 -7.16 24.48 13.92
N VAL A 238 -5.96 23.98 13.59
CA VAL A 238 -4.72 24.77 13.73
C VAL A 238 -4.82 26.07 12.91
N ASN A 239 -5.30 25.99 11.68
CA ASN A 239 -5.44 27.14 10.78
C ASN A 239 -6.51 28.14 11.27
N GLU A 240 -7.66 27.67 11.74
CA GLU A 240 -8.72 28.52 12.29
C GLU A 240 -8.27 29.31 13.53
N ARG A 241 -7.47 28.67 14.40
CA ARG A 241 -6.90 29.34 15.58
C ARG A 241 -5.88 30.41 15.21
N ARG A 242 -5.08 30.19 14.16
CA ARG A 242 -4.17 31.21 13.61
C ARG A 242 -4.96 32.45 13.18
N ASN A 243 -6.04 32.26 12.44
CA ASN A 243 -6.89 33.37 11.96
C ASN A 243 -7.60 34.09 13.12
N SER A 244 -8.04 33.36 14.14
CA SER A 244 -8.68 33.94 15.33
C SER A 244 -7.72 34.74 16.22
N ALA A 245 -6.43 34.40 16.21
CA ALA A 245 -5.38 35.16 16.89
C ALA A 245 -4.99 36.42 16.10
N ALA A 246 -4.94 36.33 14.76
CA ALA A 246 -4.68 37.47 13.88
C ALA A 246 -5.82 38.50 13.89
N ALA A 247 -7.08 38.06 13.97
CA ALA A 247 -8.25 38.95 14.07
C ALA A 247 -8.34 39.73 15.40
N LYS A 248 -7.49 39.43 16.39
CA LYS A 248 -7.42 40.15 17.68
C LYS A 248 -6.29 41.17 17.76
N ASP A 249 -5.52 41.34 16.69
CA ASP A 249 -4.50 42.38 16.58
C ASP A 249 -5.08 43.58 15.79
N PRO A 250 -5.51 44.68 16.44
CA PRO A 250 -6.14 45.81 15.76
C PRO A 250 -5.14 46.70 14.99
N GLY A 251 -3.91 46.23 14.77
CA GLY A 251 -2.81 46.99 14.17
C GLY A 251 -2.45 46.62 12.74
N ASN A 252 -3.18 45.72 12.08
CA ASN A 252 -2.83 45.25 10.74
C ASN A 252 -4.05 45.21 9.80
N GLU A 253 -4.90 46.24 9.86
CA GLU A 253 -5.77 46.61 8.73
C GLU A 253 -4.88 47.27 7.66
N ASP A 254 -4.25 46.44 6.82
CA ASP A 254 -3.80 46.77 5.46
C ASP A 254 -2.95 45.60 4.92
N ARG A 255 -3.60 44.46 4.71
CA ARG A 255 -3.08 43.40 3.83
C ARG A 255 -4.15 42.40 3.40
N ASP A 256 -5.36 42.89 3.10
CA ASP A 256 -6.35 42.17 2.30
C ASP A 256 -6.48 42.86 0.95
N THR A 257 -5.81 42.30 -0.06
CA THR A 257 -6.36 42.06 -1.41
C THR A 257 -5.32 41.27 -2.19
N ASP A 258 -5.67 40.02 -2.51
CA ASP A 258 -5.28 39.23 -3.70
C ASP A 258 -4.81 37.82 -3.33
N GLY A 259 -5.68 36.84 -3.57
CA GLY A 259 -5.31 35.43 -3.51
C GLY A 259 -6.39 34.43 -3.11
N GLU A 260 -7.69 34.70 -3.33
CA GLU A 260 -8.66 33.61 -3.50
C GLU A 260 -8.41 32.94 -4.86
N GLU A 261 -7.45 32.03 -4.94
CA GLU A 261 -7.44 30.99 -5.97
C GLU A 261 -7.73 29.65 -5.29
N ILE A 262 -9.03 29.36 -5.22
CA ILE A 262 -9.51 27.99 -5.15
C ILE A 262 -8.95 27.28 -6.38
N ILE A 263 -7.96 26.41 -6.19
CA ILE A 263 -7.51 25.50 -7.24
C ILE A 263 -8.66 24.53 -7.51
N SER A 264 -9.52 24.92 -8.44
CA SER A 264 -10.42 24.03 -9.17
C SER A 264 -9.55 23.04 -9.94
N LEU A 265 -9.44 21.82 -9.42
CA LEU A 265 -8.98 20.68 -10.21
C LEU A 265 -10.09 20.31 -11.20
N GLU A 266 -10.13 20.99 -12.34
CA GLU A 266 -10.80 20.47 -13.53
C GLU A 266 -9.98 19.31 -14.08
N VAL A 267 -10.66 18.17 -14.21
CA VAL A 267 -10.17 16.93 -14.79
C VAL A 267 -10.45 16.98 -16.28
N GLU A 268 -9.40 17.04 -17.10
CA GLU A 268 -9.36 16.47 -18.45
C GLU A 268 -8.49 15.21 -18.46
#